data_AF-A0AAU2DPK8-F1
#
_entry.id   AF-A0AAU2DPK8-F1
#
_cell.length_a   1.000
_cell.length_b   1.000
_cell.length_c   1.000
_cell.angle_alpha   90.00
_cell.angle_beta   90.00
_cell.angle_gamma   90.00
#
_symmetry.space_group_name_H-M   'P 1'
#
loop_
_entity.id
_entity.type
_entity.pdbx_description
1 polymer ?
#
loop_
_entity_poly.entity_id
_entity_poly.type
_entity_poly.pdbx_seq_one_letter_code
_entity_poly.pdbx_strand_id
1 'polypeptide(L)'
;MTNNTTSVGSGGRPDAGVSTRKGRTGAQAPAETRGRTTIADGVVAKIAGMAAREVPGIHNLGGGVARAFGAMRERVPGGGGGGGVTRGVKVEVGERQAAVDLNVVVEYGVSIVDVAGDVRSNVIGEVERMTGLEVVEVNIAVDDVHLPDEAEGEESEEEGRVR
;
A
#
# COMPACT_ATOMS: atom_id res chain seq x y z
N MET A 1 39.49 35.04 28.86
CA MET A 1 38.53 35.23 27.74
C MET A 1 37.87 33.88 27.53
N THR A 2 36.84 33.54 28.33
CA THR A 2 35.39 33.59 27.99
C THR A 2 35.02 32.62 26.86
N ASN A 3 34.03 31.74 26.88
CA ASN A 3 33.10 31.15 27.85
C ASN A 3 32.59 29.89 27.11
N ASN A 4 32.54 28.71 27.74
CA ASN A 4 31.81 27.57 27.16
C ASN A 4 30.49 27.43 27.92
N THR A 5 29.44 27.99 27.33
CA THR A 5 28.06 27.98 27.86
C THR A 5 27.24 26.95 27.08
N THR A 6 26.84 25.89 27.79
CA THR A 6 25.50 25.26 27.85
C THR A 6 24.53 25.53 26.69
N SER A 7 23.90 24.49 26.11
CA SER A 7 22.58 24.03 26.60
C SER A 7 21.85 23.04 25.65
N VAL A 8 21.30 22.00 26.28
CA VAL A 8 20.11 21.17 25.98
C VAL A 8 19.87 20.60 24.58
N GLY A 9 20.04 19.27 24.49
CA GLY A 9 19.24 18.44 23.60
C GLY A 9 17.82 18.30 24.15
N SER A 10 16.85 18.75 23.35
CA SER A 10 15.44 18.44 23.55
C SER A 10 15.04 17.37 22.54
N GLY A 11 14.68 16.19 23.04
CA GLY A 11 14.14 15.10 22.24
C GLY A 11 12.82 15.51 21.58
N GLY A 12 12.81 15.48 20.26
CA GLY A 12 11.58 15.49 19.46
C GLY A 12 11.16 14.05 19.17
N ARG A 13 9.91 13.72 19.50
CA ARG A 13 9.25 12.46 19.16
C ARG A 13 9.22 12.30 17.63
N PRO A 14 9.33 11.09 17.06
CA PRO A 14 9.16 10.89 15.63
C PRO A 14 7.68 11.05 15.27
N ASP A 15 7.33 12.16 14.62
CA ASP A 15 6.04 12.34 13.95
C ASP A 15 6.00 11.52 12.65
N ALA A 16 4.82 10.97 12.37
CA ALA A 16 4.55 9.93 11.37
C ALA A 16 4.82 10.32 9.89
N GLY A 17 5.42 9.37 9.16
CA GLY A 17 5.06 8.95 7.78
C GLY A 17 5.06 9.97 6.64
N VAL A 18 6.15 10.70 6.40
CA VAL A 18 6.22 11.68 5.29
C VAL A 18 7.61 11.71 4.65
N SER A 19 7.72 11.32 3.38
CA SER A 19 8.95 11.48 2.59
C SER A 19 9.20 12.94 2.20
N THR A 20 10.45 13.42 2.25
CA THR A 20 10.81 14.76 1.80
C THR A 20 12.07 14.80 0.94
N ARG A 21 11.96 15.25 -0.31
CA ARG A 21 13.14 15.62 -1.13
C ARG A 21 13.43 17.12 -1.00
N LYS A 22 14.57 17.52 -0.42
CA LYS A 22 14.92 18.94 -0.24
C LYS A 22 15.70 19.51 -1.43
N GLY A 23 15.12 20.49 -2.11
CA GLY A 23 15.75 21.28 -3.16
C GLY A 23 16.57 22.49 -2.66
N ARG A 24 17.37 23.11 -3.54
CA ARG A 24 18.04 24.42 -3.32
C ARG A 24 17.02 25.55 -3.44
N THR A 25 17.03 26.48 -2.50
CA THR A 25 16.10 27.62 -2.46
C THR A 25 16.74 28.86 -3.09
N GLY A 26 16.05 29.52 -4.02
CA GLY A 26 16.47 30.80 -4.60
C GLY A 26 16.01 30.98 -6.05
N ALA A 27 15.65 32.20 -6.46
CA ALA A 27 15.07 32.54 -7.77
C ALA A 27 15.95 32.17 -8.99
N GLN A 28 17.21 31.81 -8.76
CA GLN A 28 18.19 31.42 -9.78
C GLN A 28 18.45 29.90 -9.87
N ALA A 29 17.91 29.08 -8.95
CA ALA A 29 18.08 27.62 -9.00
C ALA A 29 17.18 26.99 -10.10
N PRO A 30 17.62 25.93 -10.82
CA PRO A 30 16.78 25.21 -11.77
C PRO A 30 15.45 24.78 -11.14
N ALA A 31 14.35 24.89 -11.87
CA ALA A 31 13.01 24.62 -11.37
C ALA A 31 12.89 23.21 -10.76
N GLU A 32 13.52 22.21 -11.38
CA GLU A 32 13.57 20.82 -10.88
C GLU A 32 14.18 20.67 -9.48
N THR A 33 15.02 21.61 -9.05
CA THR A 33 15.71 21.57 -7.76
C THR A 33 15.14 22.59 -6.77
N ARG A 34 14.07 23.31 -7.12
CA ARG A 34 13.50 24.34 -6.26
C ARG A 34 12.20 23.85 -5.62
N GLY A 35 12.29 23.33 -4.41
CA GLY A 35 11.13 22.95 -3.61
C GLY A 35 11.29 21.64 -2.86
N ARG A 36 10.15 21.11 -2.40
CA ARG A 36 10.07 19.83 -1.70
C ARG A 36 8.87 19.03 -2.17
N THR A 37 9.12 17.83 -2.67
CA THR A 37 8.07 16.86 -3.00
C THR A 37 7.94 15.88 -1.85
N THR A 38 6.69 15.64 -1.48
CA THR A 38 6.30 14.70 -0.44
C THR A 38 5.22 13.79 -1.00
N ILE A 39 5.38 12.49 -0.78
CA ILE A 39 4.46 11.46 -1.25
C ILE A 39 3.82 10.86 0.00
N ALA A 40 2.48 10.84 0.01
CA ALA A 40 1.73 10.26 1.11
C ALA A 40 1.72 8.72 1.00
N ASP A 41 1.74 8.05 2.16
CA ASP A 41 1.74 6.59 2.27
C ASP A 41 0.58 5.96 1.50
N GLY A 42 -0.61 6.58 1.53
CA GLY A 42 -1.79 6.12 0.81
C GLY A 42 -1.64 6.15 -0.73
N VAL A 43 -0.73 6.96 -1.27
CA VAL A 43 -0.41 6.94 -2.72
C VAL A 43 0.48 5.74 -3.02
N VAL A 44 1.52 5.51 -2.20
CA VAL A 44 2.42 4.36 -2.35
C VAL A 44 1.65 3.05 -2.18
N ALA A 45 0.73 2.97 -1.21
CA ALA A 45 -0.14 1.81 -1.00
C ALA A 45 -1.03 1.51 -2.21
N LYS A 46 -1.52 2.53 -2.92
CA LYS A 46 -2.30 2.33 -4.16
C LYS A 46 -1.43 1.77 -5.28
N ILE A 47 -0.22 2.28 -5.44
CA ILE A 47 0.73 1.80 -6.47
C ILE A 47 1.09 0.34 -6.16
N ALA A 48 1.48 0.04 -4.92
CA ALA A 48 1.82 -1.31 -4.50
C ALA A 48 0.64 -2.29 -4.65
N GLY A 49 -0.58 -1.87 -4.29
CA GLY A 49 -1.76 -2.71 -4.45
C GLY A 49 -2.13 -2.98 -5.91
N MET A 50 -1.99 -1.99 -6.80
CA MET A 50 -2.17 -2.19 -8.24
C MET A 50 -1.10 -3.12 -8.81
N ALA A 51 0.17 -2.85 -8.50
CA ALA A 51 1.30 -3.66 -8.95
C ALA A 51 1.18 -5.13 -8.49
N ALA A 52 0.75 -5.38 -7.25
CA ALA A 52 0.55 -6.74 -6.77
C ALA A 52 -0.56 -7.47 -7.54
N ARG A 53 -1.64 -6.78 -7.93
CA ARG A 53 -2.77 -7.35 -8.69
C ARG A 53 -2.46 -7.62 -10.16
N GLU A 54 -1.42 -7.01 -10.71
CA GLU A 54 -0.99 -7.25 -12.09
C GLU A 54 -0.26 -8.58 -12.26
N VAL A 55 0.19 -9.19 -11.16
CA VAL A 55 0.91 -10.47 -11.20
C VAL A 55 -0.07 -11.63 -11.35
N PRO A 56 0.09 -12.49 -12.37
CA PRO A 56 -0.72 -13.69 -12.53
C PRO A 56 -0.66 -14.61 -11.30
N GLY A 57 -1.79 -15.21 -10.93
CA GLY A 57 -1.91 -16.05 -9.73
C GLY A 57 -2.27 -15.30 -8.45
N ILE A 58 -2.38 -13.96 -8.49
CA ILE A 58 -3.01 -13.16 -7.43
C ILE A 58 -4.49 -13.01 -7.72
N HIS A 59 -5.34 -13.59 -6.88
CA HIS A 59 -6.77 -13.47 -6.98
C HIS A 59 -7.27 -12.16 -6.35
N ASN A 60 -6.80 -11.83 -5.13
CA ASN A 60 -7.20 -10.61 -4.43
C ASN A 60 -6.17 -10.18 -3.37
N LEU A 61 -6.37 -8.97 -2.82
CA LEU A 61 -5.61 -8.43 -1.69
C LEU A 61 -6.51 -8.31 -0.44
N GLY A 62 -6.03 -8.85 0.68
CA GLY A 62 -6.72 -8.93 1.97
C GLY A 62 -7.58 -10.20 2.16
N GLY A 63 -7.58 -10.76 3.37
CA GLY A 63 -8.32 -11.98 3.73
C GLY A 63 -9.86 -11.84 3.84
N GLY A 64 -10.54 -12.99 3.87
CA GLY A 64 -12.00 -13.14 3.76
C GLY A 64 -12.87 -12.37 4.77
N VAL A 65 -12.34 -12.02 5.95
CA VAL A 65 -13.06 -11.18 6.93
C VAL A 65 -13.24 -9.75 6.43
N ALA A 66 -12.30 -9.24 5.63
CA ALA A 66 -12.40 -7.92 5.03
C ALA A 66 -13.43 -7.87 3.88
N ARG A 67 -13.74 -9.00 3.22
CA ARG A 67 -14.90 -9.14 2.31
C ARG A 67 -16.21 -9.04 3.09
N ALA A 68 -16.35 -9.77 4.20
CA ALA A 68 -17.55 -9.74 5.05
C ALA A 68 -17.83 -8.34 5.63
N PHE A 69 -16.79 -7.62 6.07
CA PHE A 69 -16.94 -6.23 6.54
C PHE A 69 -17.15 -5.23 5.38
N GLY A 70 -16.64 -5.50 4.18
CA GLY A 70 -16.89 -4.71 2.97
C GLY A 70 -18.36 -4.73 2.55
N ALA A 71 -18.94 -5.93 2.44
CA ALA A 71 -20.35 -6.13 2.12
C ALA A 71 -21.29 -5.49 3.15
N MET A 72 -20.91 -5.48 4.43
CA MET A 72 -21.70 -4.81 5.47
C MET A 72 -21.54 -3.28 5.47
N ARG A 73 -20.40 -2.75 5.02
CA ARG A 73 -20.15 -1.30 4.86
C ARG A 73 -20.93 -0.70 3.70
N GLU A 74 -21.16 -1.47 2.63
CA GLU A 74 -21.96 -1.05 1.45
C GLU A 74 -23.45 -0.82 1.78
N ARG A 75 -23.97 -1.45 2.84
CA ARG A 75 -25.35 -1.23 3.32
C ARG A 75 -25.55 0.00 4.20
N VAL A 76 -24.51 0.79 4.50
CA VAL A 76 -24.62 2.00 5.33
C VAL A 76 -24.60 3.26 4.46
N PRO A 77 -25.72 3.97 4.29
CA PRO A 77 -25.74 5.25 3.57
C PRO A 77 -24.90 6.27 4.33
N GLY A 78 -23.84 6.78 3.70
CA GLY A 78 -22.97 7.84 4.26
C GLY A 78 -21.58 7.38 4.72
N GLY A 79 -21.28 6.08 4.70
CA GLY A 79 -19.97 5.54 5.04
C GLY A 79 -19.00 5.60 3.87
N GLY A 80 -18.57 6.80 3.43
CA GLY A 80 -17.62 7.00 2.32
C GLY A 80 -16.48 5.97 2.32
N GLY A 81 -16.53 5.04 1.37
CA GLY A 81 -15.69 3.84 1.35
C GLY A 81 -14.85 3.76 0.08
N GLY A 82 -13.95 4.71 -0.13
CA GLY A 82 -12.97 4.67 -1.24
C GLY A 82 -11.86 3.61 -1.06
N GLY A 83 -12.17 2.44 -0.51
CA GLY A 83 -11.19 1.54 0.13
C GLY A 83 -10.98 0.17 -0.53
N GLY A 84 -11.26 0.01 -1.83
CA GLY A 84 -11.14 -1.27 -2.52
C GLY A 84 -9.73 -1.65 -3.00
N VAL A 85 -8.83 -0.67 -3.16
CA VAL A 85 -7.51 -0.87 -3.79
C VAL A 85 -6.37 -1.00 -2.76
N THR A 86 -6.53 -0.44 -1.56
CA THR A 86 -5.51 -0.46 -0.49
C THR A 86 -5.80 -1.50 0.60
N ARG A 87 -6.84 -2.33 0.44
CA ARG A 87 -7.18 -3.38 1.40
C ARG A 87 -6.13 -4.48 1.31
N GLY A 88 -5.55 -4.84 2.45
CA GLY A 88 -4.44 -5.81 2.48
C GLY A 88 -3.08 -5.20 2.10
N VAL A 89 -2.94 -3.88 2.02
CA VAL A 89 -1.65 -3.22 1.76
C VAL A 89 -1.38 -2.22 2.86
N LYS A 90 -0.30 -2.42 3.60
CA LYS A 90 0.24 -1.47 4.57
C LYS A 90 1.57 -0.96 4.05
N VAL A 91 1.77 0.35 4.12
CA VAL A 91 3.01 0.99 3.69
C VAL A 91 3.47 1.95 4.77
N GLU A 92 4.77 1.92 5.03
CA GLU A 92 5.44 2.90 5.87
C GLU A 92 6.48 3.63 5.02
N VAL A 93 6.36 4.96 4.92
CA VAL A 93 7.25 5.79 4.12
C VAL A 93 8.13 6.66 5.02
N GLY A 94 9.44 6.56 4.83
CA GLY A 94 10.45 7.45 5.42
C GLY A 94 10.86 8.57 4.46
N GLU A 95 11.93 9.30 4.78
CA GLU A 95 12.35 10.45 3.93
C GLU A 95 12.69 10.06 2.48
N ARG A 96 13.28 8.87 2.28
CA ARG A 96 13.71 8.36 0.98
C ARG A 96 13.36 6.90 0.73
N GLN A 97 12.86 6.23 1.75
CA GLN A 97 12.71 4.78 1.80
C GLN A 97 11.24 4.42 2.01
N ALA A 98 10.85 3.24 1.54
CA ALA A 98 9.52 2.68 1.77
C ALA A 98 9.62 1.19 2.16
N ALA A 99 8.81 0.79 3.14
CA ALA A 99 8.56 -0.60 3.48
C ALA A 99 7.09 -0.93 3.14
N VAL A 100 6.88 -2.10 2.54
CA VAL A 100 5.55 -2.53 2.07
C VAL A 100 5.22 -3.89 2.66
N ASP A 101 4.06 -3.99 3.32
CA ASP A 101 3.48 -5.26 3.75
C ASP A 101 2.21 -5.54 2.93
N LEU A 102 2.15 -6.74 2.35
CA LEU A 102 1.07 -7.20 1.48
C LEU A 102 0.42 -8.44 2.08
N ASN A 103 -0.91 -8.44 2.12
CA ASN A 103 -1.72 -9.60 2.43
C ASN A 103 -2.45 -10.02 1.16
N VAL A 104 -2.21 -11.23 0.69
CA VAL A 104 -2.67 -11.71 -0.62
C VAL A 104 -3.50 -12.98 -0.51
N VAL A 105 -4.42 -13.15 -1.46
CA VAL A 105 -5.11 -14.40 -1.75
C VAL A 105 -4.63 -14.88 -3.11
N VAL A 106 -4.10 -16.09 -3.17
CA VAL A 106 -3.51 -16.68 -4.37
C VAL A 106 -4.47 -17.66 -5.04
N GLU A 107 -4.36 -17.89 -6.34
CA GLU A 107 -5.15 -18.89 -7.04
C GLU A 107 -4.68 -20.32 -6.73
N TYR A 108 -5.60 -21.28 -6.66
CA TYR A 108 -5.23 -22.68 -6.57
C TYR A 108 -4.43 -23.15 -7.80
N GLY A 109 -3.39 -23.94 -7.57
CA GLY A 109 -2.59 -24.57 -8.64
C GLY A 109 -1.36 -23.77 -9.07
N VAL A 110 -1.09 -22.60 -8.47
CA VAL A 110 0.14 -21.83 -8.72
C VAL A 110 1.19 -22.08 -7.62
N SER A 111 2.47 -21.89 -7.96
CA SER A 111 3.55 -21.92 -6.99
C SER A 111 3.58 -20.63 -6.18
N ILE A 112 3.23 -20.72 -4.90
CA ILE A 112 3.18 -19.56 -3.99
C ILE A 112 4.54 -18.87 -3.89
N VAL A 113 5.63 -19.64 -3.91
CA VAL A 113 7.00 -19.09 -3.80
C VAL A 113 7.34 -18.25 -5.03
N ASP A 114 6.99 -18.75 -6.22
CA ASP A 114 7.29 -18.07 -7.48
C ASP A 114 6.41 -16.82 -7.61
N VAL A 115 5.11 -16.94 -7.36
CA VAL A 115 4.17 -15.80 -7.37
C VAL A 115 4.59 -14.72 -6.37
N ALA A 116 4.99 -15.09 -5.15
CA ALA A 116 5.47 -14.12 -4.16
C ALA A 116 6.78 -13.44 -4.60
N GLY A 117 7.66 -14.16 -5.32
CA GLY A 117 8.86 -13.59 -5.94
C GLY A 117 8.53 -12.56 -7.02
N ASP A 118 7.57 -12.89 -7.87
CA ASP A 118 7.09 -12.02 -8.95
C ASP A 118 6.39 -10.78 -8.40
N VAL A 119 5.52 -10.93 -7.39
CA VAL A 119 4.88 -9.81 -6.69
C VAL A 119 5.91 -8.88 -6.06
N ARG A 120 6.92 -9.41 -5.35
CA ARG A 120 7.99 -8.58 -4.79
C ARG A 120 8.68 -7.76 -5.87
N SER A 121 9.07 -8.42 -6.96
CA SER A 121 9.80 -7.79 -8.05
C SER A 121 8.96 -6.69 -8.72
N ASN A 122 7.68 -6.96 -8.97
CA ASN A 122 6.79 -5.99 -9.61
C ASN A 122 6.52 -4.79 -8.69
N VAL A 123 6.20 -5.03 -7.41
CA VAL A 123 5.91 -3.95 -6.45
C VAL A 123 7.11 -3.04 -6.23
N ILE A 124 8.31 -3.61 -6.09
CA ILE A 124 9.55 -2.82 -6.01
C ILE A 124 9.70 -1.97 -7.27
N GLY A 125 9.66 -2.59 -8.45
CA GLY A 125 9.86 -1.89 -9.71
C GLY A 125 8.85 -0.76 -9.97
N GLU A 126 7.58 -0.96 -9.62
CA GLU A 126 6.54 0.05 -9.78
C GLU A 126 6.69 1.21 -8.79
N VAL A 127 6.87 0.91 -7.50
CA VAL A 127 7.00 1.93 -6.47
C VAL A 127 8.25 2.78 -6.70
N GLU A 128 9.41 2.16 -6.94
CA GLU A 128 10.66 2.89 -7.18
C GLU A 128 10.57 3.74 -8.45
N ARG A 129 9.99 3.22 -9.54
CA ARG A 129 9.89 3.96 -10.80
C ARG A 129 8.95 5.17 -10.69
N MET A 130 7.79 5.01 -10.06
CA MET A 130 6.78 6.08 -10.00
C MET A 130 7.07 7.12 -8.93
N THR A 131 7.66 6.71 -7.81
CA THR A 131 7.86 7.58 -6.65
C THR A 131 9.32 8.04 -6.49
N GLY A 132 10.26 7.24 -6.99
CA GLY A 132 11.71 7.38 -6.76
C GLY A 132 12.09 7.24 -5.28
N LEU A 133 11.27 6.55 -4.48
CA LEU A 133 11.65 6.03 -3.17
C LEU A 133 12.48 4.75 -3.38
N GLU A 134 13.32 4.42 -2.41
CA GLU A 134 14.04 3.14 -2.34
C GLU A 134 13.20 2.16 -1.52
N VAL A 135 12.84 1.01 -2.10
CA VAL A 135 12.05 0.02 -1.37
C VAL A 135 13.00 -0.89 -0.59
N VAL A 136 12.97 -0.79 0.75
CA VAL A 136 13.90 -1.55 1.61
C VAL A 136 13.47 -2.99 1.78
N GLU A 137 12.16 -3.23 1.84
CA GLU A 137 11.59 -4.56 1.97
C GLU A 137 10.15 -4.61 1.46
N VAL A 138 9.77 -5.80 1.00
CA VAL A 138 8.39 -6.16 0.66
C VAL A 138 8.05 -7.49 1.32
N ASN A 139 7.22 -7.42 2.35
CA ASN A 139 6.74 -8.57 3.09
C ASN A 139 5.41 -9.03 2.50
N ILE A 140 5.26 -10.33 2.27
CA ILE A 140 4.04 -10.90 1.70
C ILE A 140 3.53 -11.99 2.65
N ALA A 141 2.35 -11.78 3.20
CA ALA A 141 1.56 -12.79 3.88
C ALA A 141 0.51 -13.34 2.91
N VAL A 142 0.45 -14.66 2.79
CA VAL A 142 -0.56 -15.34 1.99
C VAL A 142 -1.65 -15.79 2.97
N ASP A 143 -2.77 -15.08 2.94
CA ASP A 143 -3.87 -15.28 3.90
C ASP A 143 -4.73 -16.49 3.52
N ASP A 144 -4.91 -16.74 2.22
CA ASP A 144 -5.87 -17.71 1.69
C ASP A 144 -5.52 -18.17 0.27
N VAL A 145 -6.14 -19.28 -0.16
CA VAL A 145 -6.06 -19.81 -1.53
C VAL A 145 -7.47 -19.86 -2.12
N HIS A 146 -7.67 -19.25 -3.28
CA HIS A 146 -8.94 -19.26 -3.98
C HIS A 146 -9.12 -20.58 -4.74
N LEU A 147 -10.17 -21.34 -4.37
CA LEU A 147 -10.58 -22.55 -5.07
C LEU A 147 -11.63 -22.20 -6.15
N PRO A 148 -11.53 -22.78 -7.36
CA PRO A 148 -12.44 -22.49 -8.47
C PRO A 148 -13.90 -22.91 -8.19
N ASP A 149 -14.12 -23.85 -7.27
CA ASP A 149 -15.45 -24.41 -6.98
C ASP A 149 -16.28 -23.58 -5.97
N GLU A 150 -15.71 -22.52 -5.39
CA GLU A 150 -16.40 -21.62 -4.45
C GLU A 150 -17.13 -20.44 -5.13
N ALA A 151 -17.07 -20.35 -6.46
CA ALA A 151 -17.64 -19.23 -7.23
C ALA A 151 -19.15 -19.33 -7.50
N GLU A 152 -19.82 -20.47 -7.25
CA GLU A 152 -21.25 -20.64 -7.54
C GLU A 152 -22.19 -20.31 -6.36
N GLY A 153 -21.68 -19.78 -5.24
CA GLY A 153 -22.45 -19.65 -3.99
C GLY A 153 -23.15 -18.31 -3.70
N GLU A 154 -22.82 -17.20 -4.38
CA GLU A 154 -23.19 -15.85 -3.88
C GLU A 154 -23.86 -14.91 -4.90
N GLU A 155 -24.39 -15.41 -6.03
CA GLU A 155 -25.11 -14.56 -7.02
C GLU A 155 -26.57 -14.96 -7.30
N SER A 156 -27.26 -15.73 -6.45
CA SER A 156 -28.63 -16.25 -6.76
C SER A 156 -29.73 -16.02 -5.72
N GLU A 157 -29.72 -14.94 -4.93
CA GLU A 157 -30.83 -14.63 -4.00
C GLU A 157 -31.43 -13.22 -4.11
N GLU A 158 -31.38 -12.58 -5.29
CA GLU A 158 -32.12 -11.33 -5.56
C GLU A 158 -33.10 -11.41 -6.75
N GLU A 159 -33.65 -12.57 -7.10
CA GLU A 159 -34.82 -12.64 -7.99
C GLU A 159 -35.83 -13.69 -7.51
N GLY A 160 -36.74 -13.32 -6.61
CA GLY A 160 -37.81 -14.27 -6.27
C GLY A 160 -38.70 -13.98 -5.07
N ARG A 161 -39.22 -12.77 -4.89
CA ARG A 161 -40.47 -12.64 -4.12
C ARG A 161 -41.30 -11.41 -4.49
N VAL A 162 -42.00 -11.51 -5.61
CA VAL A 162 -43.30 -10.86 -5.79
C VAL A 162 -44.37 -11.73 -5.13
N ARG A 163 -45.06 -11.18 -4.13
CA ARG A 163 -46.51 -11.32 -3.90
C ARG A 163 -46.95 -10.30 -2.86
#